data_AF-A0A660W5H6-F1
#
_entry.id   AF-A0A660W5H6-F1
#
_cell.length_a   1.000
_cell.length_b   1.000
_cell.length_c   1.000
_cell.angle_alpha   90.00
_cell.angle_beta   90.00
_cell.angle_gamma   90.00
#
_symmetry.space_group_name_H-M   'P 1'
#
loop_
_entity.id
_entity.type
_entity.pdbx_description
1 polymer ?
#
loop_
_entity_poly.entity_id
_entity_poly.type
_entity_poly.pdbx_seq_one_letter_code
_entity_poly.pdbx_strand_id
1 'polypeptide(L)'
;GDSLAAQRLARLDEMTMTGLDNKRPMDYFYDISAGIGQQVMVRESRHRAMQASAKEIENQRDQISGVNPNEEAAKLIVYEQMFQSMSKFISVQDQAMQNLMDLL
;
A
#
# COMPACT_ATOMS: atom_id res chain seq x y z
N GLY A 1 -27.54 -52.29 7.31
CA GLY A 1 -26.83 -51.94 6.06
C GLY A 1 -25.89 -50.78 6.28
N ASP A 2 -26.43 -49.60 6.60
CA ASP A 2 -25.68 -48.34 6.61
C ASP A 2 -24.57 -48.21 7.65
N SER A 3 -24.76 -48.74 8.88
CA SER A 3 -23.72 -48.69 9.91
C SER A 3 -22.43 -49.41 9.52
N LEU A 4 -22.52 -50.46 8.69
CA LEU A 4 -21.39 -51.25 8.25
C LEU A 4 -20.64 -50.61 7.07
N ALA A 5 -21.36 -49.88 6.21
CA ALA A 5 -20.77 -49.04 5.17
C ALA A 5 -20.06 -47.82 5.78
N ALA A 6 -20.70 -47.17 6.76
CA ALA A 6 -20.11 -46.07 7.52
C ALA A 6 -18.84 -46.48 8.27
N GLN A 7 -18.82 -47.66 8.91
CA GLN A 7 -17.61 -48.19 9.57
C GLN A 7 -16.48 -48.57 8.60
N ARG A 8 -16.81 -48.96 7.36
CA ARG A 8 -15.79 -49.23 6.33
C ARG A 8 -15.18 -47.94 5.80
N LEU A 9 -16.00 -46.89 5.61
CA LEU A 9 -15.52 -45.56 5.25
C LEU A 9 -14.69 -44.93 6.38
N ALA A 10 -15.10 -45.06 7.64
CA ALA A 10 -14.34 -44.58 8.79
C ALA A 10 -12.95 -45.25 8.89
N ARG A 11 -12.85 -46.55 8.60
CA ARG A 11 -11.56 -47.24 8.56
C ARG A 11 -10.65 -46.79 7.43
N LEU A 12 -11.18 -46.26 6.33
CA LEU A 12 -10.35 -45.70 5.25
C LEU A 12 -9.69 -44.37 5.68
N ASP A 13 -10.33 -43.62 6.57
CA ASP A 13 -9.75 -42.39 7.16
C ASP A 13 -8.60 -42.72 8.13
N GLU A 14 -8.64 -43.90 8.76
CA GLU A 14 -7.60 -44.40 9.67
C GLU A 14 -6.41 -45.06 8.95
N MET A 15 -6.59 -45.45 7.68
CA MET A 15 -5.54 -46.14 6.91
C MET A 15 -4.57 -45.16 6.29
N THR A 16 -3.28 -45.46 6.43
CA THR A 16 -2.23 -44.76 5.72
C THR A 16 -2.17 -45.21 4.27
N MET A 17 -1.97 -44.26 3.35
CA MET A 17 -1.91 -44.55 1.92
C MET A 17 -0.51 -44.30 1.39
N THR A 18 0.04 -45.24 0.64
CA THR A 18 1.39 -45.11 0.03
C THR A 18 1.49 -43.92 -0.91
N GLY A 19 0.38 -43.55 -1.58
CA GLY A 19 0.28 -42.37 -2.43
C GLY A 19 0.21 -41.03 -1.67
N LEU A 20 0.04 -41.06 -0.34
CA LEU A 20 0.00 -39.89 0.55
C LEU A 20 1.19 -39.87 1.50
N ASP A 21 2.35 -40.35 1.04
CA ASP A 21 3.58 -40.43 1.84
C ASP A 21 3.41 -41.27 3.12
N ASN A 22 2.63 -42.36 3.02
CA ASN A 22 2.23 -43.20 4.16
C ASN A 22 1.54 -42.43 5.30
N LYS A 23 0.84 -41.33 4.99
CA LYS A 23 0.00 -40.60 5.94
C LYS A 23 -1.46 -40.92 5.74
N ARG A 24 -2.25 -40.69 6.78
CA ARG A 24 -3.71 -40.68 6.66
C ARG A 24 -4.12 -39.47 5.82
N PRO A 25 -5.22 -39.57 5.06
CA PRO A 25 -5.71 -38.46 4.23
C PRO A 25 -5.81 -37.13 4.97
N MET A 26 -6.33 -37.13 6.20
CA MET A 26 -6.43 -35.91 6.99
C MET A 26 -5.08 -35.36 7.45
N ASP A 27 -4.15 -36.21 7.92
CA ASP A 27 -2.82 -35.75 8.34
C ASP A 27 -2.06 -35.11 7.16
N TYR A 28 -2.16 -35.71 5.97
CA TYR A 28 -1.57 -35.17 4.75
C TYR A 28 -2.14 -33.80 4.37
N PHE A 29 -3.47 -33.63 4.49
CA PHE A 29 -4.13 -32.35 4.23
C PHE A 29 -3.71 -31.27 5.25
N TYR A 30 -3.64 -31.63 6.54
CA TYR A 30 -3.15 -30.74 7.58
C TYR A 30 -1.72 -30.28 7.32
N ASP A 31 -0.81 -31.21 6.97
CA ASP A 31 0.58 -30.89 6.68
C ASP A 31 0.73 -29.93 5.50
N ILE A 32 -0.03 -30.13 4.43
CA ILE A 32 -0.03 -29.21 3.28
C ILE A 32 -0.53 -27.83 3.71
N SER A 33 -1.65 -27.77 4.42
CA SER A 33 -2.25 -26.50 4.85
C SER A 33 -1.32 -25.71 5.79
N ALA A 34 -0.68 -26.40 6.73
CA ALA A 34 0.31 -25.83 7.63
C ALA A 34 1.57 -25.37 6.87
N GLY A 35 2.04 -26.18 5.92
CA GLY A 35 3.19 -25.84 5.08
C GLY A 35 2.94 -24.59 4.23
N ILE A 36 1.77 -24.47 3.62
CA ILE A 36 1.37 -23.28 2.86
C ILE A 36 1.27 -22.06 3.79
N GLY A 37 0.61 -22.21 4.95
CA GLY A 37 0.51 -21.13 5.93
C GLY A 37 1.87 -20.60 6.38
N GLN A 38 2.81 -21.50 6.66
CA GLN A 38 4.19 -21.14 7.03
C GLN A 38 4.89 -20.38 5.89
N GLN A 39 4.75 -20.83 4.64
CA GLN A 39 5.34 -20.15 3.48
C GLN A 39 4.76 -18.76 3.28
N VAL A 40 3.43 -18.61 3.43
CA VAL A 40 2.75 -17.31 3.33
C VAL A 40 3.28 -16.36 4.40
N MET A 41 3.33 -16.79 5.65
CA MET A 41 3.83 -15.98 6.77
C MET A 41 5.29 -15.53 6.55
N VAL A 42 6.17 -16.44 6.09
CA VAL A 42 7.56 -16.09 5.79
C VAL A 42 7.66 -15.08 4.65
N ARG A 43 6.86 -15.24 3.59
CA ARG A 43 6.83 -14.30 2.46
C ARG A 43 6.29 -12.94 2.87
N GLU A 44 5.24 -12.90 3.68
CA GLU A 44 4.67 -11.65 4.19
C GLU A 44 5.63 -10.90 5.10
N SER A 45 6.34 -11.60 5.98
CA SER A 45 7.39 -11.03 6.83
C SER A 45 8.51 -10.42 5.98
N ARG A 46 9.01 -11.16 4.97
CA ARG A 46 10.02 -10.65 4.02
C ARG A 46 9.52 -9.44 3.24
N HIS A 47 8.27 -9.47 2.78
CA HIS A 47 7.67 -8.36 2.06
C HIS A 47 7.60 -7.10 2.93
N ARG A 48 7.15 -7.22 4.19
CA ARG A 48 7.13 -6.10 5.15
C ARG A 48 8.53 -5.56 5.43
N ALA A 49 9.51 -6.44 5.61
CA ALA A 49 10.91 -6.03 5.80
C ALA A 49 11.45 -5.26 4.58
N MET A 50 11.19 -5.75 3.36
CA MET A 50 11.60 -5.08 2.12
C MET A 50 10.92 -3.72 1.94
N GLN A 51 9.62 -3.61 2.26
CA GLN A 51 8.92 -2.32 2.24
C GLN A 51 9.53 -1.34 3.25
N ALA A 52 9.82 -1.79 4.47
CA ALA A 52 10.45 -0.95 5.49
C ALA A 52 11.84 -0.47 5.04
N SER A 53 12.66 -1.35 4.47
CA SER A 53 13.96 -0.98 3.91
C SER A 53 13.85 -0.02 2.72
N ALA A 54 12.89 -0.24 1.82
CA ALA A 54 12.67 0.66 0.69
C ALA A 54 12.27 2.07 1.16
N LYS A 55 11.38 2.15 2.16
CA LYS A 55 10.97 3.42 2.78
C LYS A 55 12.13 4.11 3.51
N GLU A 56 12.98 3.35 4.18
CA GLU A 56 14.17 3.90 4.82
C GLU A 56 15.16 4.47 3.79
N ILE A 57 15.38 3.77 2.67
CA ILE A 57 16.20 4.26 1.57
C ILE A 57 15.59 5.51 0.92
N GLU A 58 14.27 5.55 0.76
CA GLU A 58 13.55 6.75 0.29
C GLU A 58 13.75 7.92 1.24
N ASN A 59 13.58 7.72 2.55
CA ASN A 59 13.82 8.76 3.56
C ASN A 59 15.28 9.24 3.55
N GLN A 60 16.26 8.34 3.39
CA GLN A 60 17.68 8.70 3.29
C GLN A 60 17.98 9.45 1.99
N ARG A 61 17.39 9.01 0.88
CA ARG A 61 17.49 9.72 -0.41
C ARG A 61 16.91 11.12 -0.29
N ASP A 62 15.75 11.28 0.34
CA ASP A 62 15.11 12.59 0.51
C ASP A 62 15.92 13.50 1.45
N GLN A 63 16.57 12.95 2.48
CA GLN A 63 17.54 13.67 3.32
C GLN A 63 18.78 14.15 2.56
N ILE A 64 19.31 13.32 1.65
CA ILE A 64 20.51 13.65 0.85
C ILE A 64 20.17 14.55 -0.35
N SER A 65 18.97 14.39 -0.94
CA SER A 65 18.54 15.11 -2.14
C SER A 65 18.22 16.57 -1.88
N GLY A 66 18.15 17.02 -0.62
CA GLY A 66 18.26 18.43 -0.22
C GLY A 66 17.17 19.39 -0.72
N VAL A 67 16.16 18.91 -1.45
CA VAL A 67 15.01 19.71 -1.88
C VAL A 67 13.76 19.05 -1.32
N ASN A 68 13.26 19.59 -0.22
CA ASN A 68 12.04 19.11 0.39
C ASN A 68 10.86 19.45 -0.55
N PRO A 69 10.13 18.46 -1.09
CA PRO A 69 8.99 18.74 -1.98
C PRO A 69 7.93 19.63 -1.31
N ASN A 70 7.83 19.57 0.02
CA ASN A 70 6.95 20.46 0.78
C ASN A 70 7.46 21.90 0.82
N GLU A 71 8.79 22.13 0.87
CA GLU A 71 9.34 23.49 0.75
C GLU A 71 9.15 24.04 -0.66
N GLU A 72 9.32 23.21 -1.69
CA GLU A 72 9.10 23.63 -3.06
C GLU A 72 7.61 23.90 -3.35
N ALA A 73 6.71 23.08 -2.80
CA ALA A 73 5.27 23.35 -2.81
C ALA A 73 4.90 24.62 -2.02
N ALA A 74 5.55 24.88 -0.89
CA ALA A 74 5.35 26.12 -0.14
C ALA A 74 5.81 27.34 -0.96
N LYS A 75 6.94 27.25 -1.68
CA LYS A 75 7.37 28.31 -2.61
C LYS A 75 6.37 28.51 -3.74
N LEU A 76 5.80 27.45 -4.29
CA LEU A 76 4.75 27.54 -5.31
C LEU A 76 3.51 28.28 -4.78
N ILE A 77 3.05 27.97 -3.57
CA ILE A 77 1.92 28.68 -2.93
C ILE A 77 2.24 30.17 -2.74
N VAL A 78 3.47 30.50 -2.33
CA VAL A 78 3.91 31.90 -2.20
C VAL A 78 3.89 32.61 -3.56
N TYR A 79 4.37 31.96 -4.62
CA TYR A 79 4.30 32.51 -5.97
C TYR A 79 2.86 32.71 -6.44
N GLU A 80 1.97 31.75 -6.21
CA GLU A 80 0.54 31.88 -6.53
C GLU A 80 -0.10 33.09 -5.83
N GLN A 81 0.18 33.27 -4.53
CA GLN A 81 -0.34 34.40 -3.76
C GLN A 81 0.22 35.74 -4.24
N MET A 82 1.51 35.79 -4.63
CA MET A 82 2.12 36.97 -5.24
C MET A 82 1.47 37.31 -6.57
N PHE A 83 1.25 36.33 -7.46
CA PHE A 83 0.55 36.54 -8.74
C PHE A 83 -0.88 37.05 -8.55
N GLN A 84 -1.62 36.48 -7.60
CA GLN A 84 -2.97 36.97 -7.27
C GLN A 84 -2.96 38.41 -6.74
N SER A 85 -1.98 38.74 -5.91
CA SER A 85 -1.83 40.10 -5.35
C SER A 85 -1.49 41.12 -6.43
N MET A 86 -0.60 40.75 -7.34
CA MET A 86 -0.24 41.56 -8.52
C MET A 86 -1.44 41.80 -9.43
N SER A 87 -2.26 40.77 -9.65
CA SER A 87 -3.48 40.87 -10.47
C SER A 87 -4.50 41.84 -9.86
N LYS A 88 -4.68 41.79 -8.54
CA LYS A 88 -5.52 42.75 -7.81
C LYS A 88 -4.96 44.16 -7.90
N PHE A 89 -3.65 44.33 -7.76
CA PHE A 89 -2.99 45.63 -7.89
C PHE A 89 -3.23 46.25 -9.29
N ILE A 90 -3.04 45.47 -10.35
CA ILE A 90 -3.30 45.91 -11.73
C ILE A 90 -4.78 46.30 -11.89
N SER A 91 -5.70 45.51 -11.34
CA SER A 91 -7.14 45.78 -11.42
C SER A 91 -7.53 47.09 -10.71
N VAL A 92 -6.94 47.36 -9.55
CA VAL A 92 -7.15 48.61 -8.80
C VAL A 92 -6.57 49.80 -9.56
N GLN A 93 -5.41 49.63 -10.19
CA GLN A 93 -4.81 50.67 -11.03
C GLN A 93 -5.69 50.98 -12.25
N ASP A 94 -6.21 49.96 -12.92
CA ASP A 94 -7.13 50.14 -14.06
C ASP A 94 -8.42 50.85 -13.62
N GLN A 95 -8.99 50.48 -12.47
CA GLN A 95 -10.16 51.15 -11.91
C GLN A 95 -9.87 52.61 -11.54
N ALA A 96 -8.70 52.89 -10.96
CA ALA A 96 -8.30 54.26 -10.65
C ALA A 96 -8.16 55.12 -11.92
N MET A 97 -7.60 54.55 -12.99
CA MET A 97 -7.50 55.21 -14.29
C MET A 97 -8.86 55.46 -14.94
N GLN A 98 -9.78 54.49 -14.87
CA GLN A 98 -11.16 54.66 -15.36
C GLN A 98 -11.90 55.74 -14.57
N ASN A 99 -11.82 55.72 -13.24
CA ASN A 99 -12.45 56.74 -12.41
C ASN A 99 -11.93 58.16 -12.69
N LEU A 100 -10.63 58.30 -13.00
CA LEU A 100 -10.05 59.59 -13.41
C LEU A 100 -10.53 60.04 -14.78
N MET A 101 -10.73 59.11 -15.72
CA MET A 101 -11.28 59.40 -17.05
C MET A 101 -12.77 59.76 -16.98
N ASP A 102 -13.55 59.13 -16.11
CA ASP A 102 -14.99 59.41 -15.94
C ASP A 102 -15.26 60.76 -15.25
N LEU A 103 -14.25 61.33 -14.57
CA LEU A 103 -14.32 62.63 -13.88
C LEU A 103 -13.93 63.82 -14.77
N LEU A 104 -13.35 63.56 -15.95
CA LEU A 104 -12.99 64.55 -16.97
C LEU A 104 -14.13 64.72 -18.00
#